data_AF-A0A2L2Y553-F1
#
_entry.id   AF-A0A2L2Y553-F1
#
_cell.length_a   1.000
_cell.length_b   1.000
_cell.length_c   1.000
_cell.angle_alpha   90.00
_cell.angle_beta   90.00
_cell.angle_gamma   90.00
#
_symmetry.space_group_name_H-M   'P 1'
#
loop_
_entity.id
_entity.type
_entity.pdbx_description
1 polymer ?
#
loop_
_entity_poly.entity_id
_entity_poly.type
_entity_poly.pdbx_seq_one_letter_code
_entity_poly.pdbx_strand_id
1 'polypeptide(L)'
;TAHKNFIDPQLYFQNIFKADVLWSTSDPSGKLLVYWQLHPSDINPLLAYLSPLYHMWKGGMSVQMRVMGSAFHAGLLAGVALPPDVHPESLVENKGWTAYNWHAIDPKCQEMIEIDIPDINQGMFHYTDDKKGFENNWRGGYFACYVNSPLNTTTSGTPQIHVQFWCKPNRDFHFSYMRIPKPIERSAEVPAALATALDFYGTTPGSPLQNYGIDKMKFLPASIKSSTWSVFRSFTTEGVKVGVNVSGQSPQGFFFLAREYKYVPLTGDGSFIIKPNQAHDFPFMASSFGYGYGVAYYLSAANVEPFDYYIGMHEKVPSMICYSTEAQKQVISSGTHNLFFQFPINASKVKFEQGPTILKQVSNESFVVFDLKFNGNAYHHQTNELSKLFEDKRTKGWLPPGQCALFRVIDVDESLPIGYIKLFSEGFFTTSKVDATIEFNVNKIRCVFESFIGRTVPIPQNSEFSKNRFAIMNYHKSISDQNLDDPSDKQNPN
;
A
#
# COMPACT_ATOMS: atom_id res chain seq x y z
N THR A 1 -36.46 17.41 17.73
CA THR A 1 -36.75 16.63 16.51
C THR A 1 -37.96 15.75 16.75
N ALA A 2 -38.79 15.49 15.72
CA ALA A 2 -40.09 14.83 15.89
C ALA A 2 -40.02 13.29 16.05
N HIS A 3 -38.92 12.64 15.61
CA HIS A 3 -38.73 11.19 15.74
C HIS A 3 -37.46 10.89 16.53
N LYS A 4 -37.60 10.46 17.79
CA LYS A 4 -36.51 9.96 18.63
C LYS A 4 -36.47 8.43 18.56
N ASN A 5 -35.38 7.89 18.01
CA ASN A 5 -35.15 6.45 17.99
C ASN A 5 -34.20 6.12 19.13
N PHE A 6 -34.71 5.43 20.14
CA PHE A 6 -33.91 4.92 21.24
C PHE A 6 -33.07 3.73 20.76
N ILE A 7 -31.83 3.67 21.26
CA ILE A 7 -30.95 2.53 21.07
C ILE A 7 -31.18 1.51 22.19
N ASP A 8 -30.54 0.34 22.07
CA ASP A 8 -30.59 -0.68 23.10
C ASP A 8 -30.20 -0.09 24.48
N PRO A 9 -31.05 -0.25 25.52
CA PRO A 9 -30.79 0.29 26.84
C PRO A 9 -29.43 -0.08 27.42
N GLN A 10 -28.91 -1.27 27.11
CA GLN A 10 -27.63 -1.76 27.61
C GLN A 10 -26.46 -0.86 27.18
N LEU A 11 -26.55 -0.23 25.99
CA LEU A 11 -25.50 0.64 25.46
C LEU A 11 -25.28 1.88 26.33
N TYR A 12 -26.30 2.37 27.03
CA TYR A 12 -26.16 3.53 27.93
C TYR A 12 -25.41 3.22 29.24
N PHE A 13 -25.24 1.93 29.57
CA PHE A 13 -24.63 1.50 30.83
C PHE A 13 -23.26 0.87 30.64
N GLN A 14 -23.04 0.24 29.49
CA GLN A 14 -21.82 -0.53 29.25
C GLN A 14 -20.74 0.32 28.59
N ASN A 15 -19.59 0.45 29.26
CA ASN A 15 -18.38 1.01 28.67
C ASN A 15 -17.77 0.01 27.68
N ILE A 16 -17.73 0.38 26.40
CA ILE A 16 -17.21 -0.44 25.30
C ILE A 16 -15.78 -0.02 24.97
N PHE A 17 -14.86 -0.99 24.85
CA PHE A 17 -13.46 -0.72 24.52
C PHE A 17 -13.34 0.03 23.18
N LYS A 18 -12.55 1.11 23.18
CA LYS A 18 -12.31 1.98 22.02
C LYS A 18 -10.88 1.89 21.52
N ALA A 19 -9.90 2.01 22.39
CA ALA A 19 -8.49 2.03 22.00
C ALA A 19 -7.54 1.70 23.14
N ASP A 20 -6.34 1.28 22.77
CA ASP A 20 -5.17 1.16 23.64
C ASP A 20 -4.01 1.96 23.00
N VAL A 21 -3.41 2.87 23.76
CA VAL A 21 -2.40 3.83 23.30
C VAL A 21 -1.18 3.75 24.20
N LEU A 22 0.01 3.80 23.59
CA LEU A 22 1.27 3.84 24.35
C LEU A 22 1.61 5.27 24.78
N TRP A 23 1.99 5.42 26.05
CA TRP A 23 2.62 6.61 26.60
C TRP A 23 4.02 6.27 27.10
N SER A 24 5.01 7.01 26.63
CA SER A 24 6.44 6.72 26.79
C SER A 24 7.20 7.87 27.44
N THR A 25 8.38 7.57 27.99
CA THR A 25 9.32 8.57 28.52
C THR A 25 9.88 9.50 27.44
N SER A 26 9.78 9.12 26.17
CA SER A 26 10.12 9.97 25.02
C SER A 26 9.03 10.97 24.64
N ASP A 27 7.82 10.86 25.21
CA ASP A 27 6.72 11.76 24.88
C ASP A 27 6.84 13.08 25.65
N PRO A 28 7.08 14.22 24.95
CA PRO A 28 7.23 15.50 25.61
C PRO A 28 5.90 16.01 26.15
N SER A 29 5.99 16.88 27.17
CA SER A 29 4.85 17.71 27.60
C SER A 29 4.36 18.53 26.41
N GLY A 30 3.04 18.63 26.21
CA GLY A 30 2.51 19.27 24.99
C GLY A 30 1.94 18.27 23.99
N LYS A 31 2.40 17.02 23.99
CA LYS A 31 2.06 16.03 22.96
C LYS A 31 0.61 15.58 23.08
N LEU A 32 -0.10 15.59 21.94
CA LEU A 32 -1.40 14.91 21.79
C LEU A 32 -1.17 13.40 21.61
N LEU A 33 -1.77 12.58 22.47
CA LEU A 33 -1.69 11.12 22.39
C LEU A 33 -2.78 10.54 21.50
N VAL A 34 -4.03 10.98 21.70
CA VAL A 34 -5.19 10.53 20.93
C VAL A 34 -6.30 11.58 21.01
N TYR A 35 -7.14 11.61 19.99
CA TYR A 35 -8.40 12.35 20.02
C TYR A 35 -9.49 11.58 19.26
N TRP A 36 -10.75 11.82 19.63
CA TRP A 36 -11.92 11.33 18.91
C TRP A 36 -12.92 12.45 18.75
N GLN A 37 -13.60 12.45 17.63
CA GLN A 37 -14.68 13.39 17.37
C GLN A 37 -15.95 12.88 18.05
N LEU A 38 -16.72 13.78 18.66
CA LEU A 38 -18.05 13.45 19.15
C LEU A 38 -18.96 13.25 17.93
N HIS A 39 -18.96 12.02 17.44
CA HIS A 39 -19.77 11.52 16.33
C HIS A 39 -19.97 10.01 16.51
N PRO A 40 -21.19 9.46 16.35
CA PRO A 40 -21.45 8.04 16.58
C PRO A 40 -20.60 7.10 15.72
N SER A 41 -20.18 7.52 14.53
CA SER A 41 -19.32 6.70 13.68
C SER A 41 -17.85 6.66 14.10
N ASP A 42 -17.41 7.58 14.96
CA ASP A 42 -16.00 7.66 15.37
C ASP A 42 -15.85 7.15 16.80
N ILE A 43 -16.52 7.79 17.77
CA ILE A 43 -16.19 7.60 19.18
C ILE A 43 -16.59 6.23 19.76
N ASN A 44 -17.68 5.60 19.30
CA ASN A 44 -18.17 4.32 19.85
C ASN A 44 -18.37 3.27 18.74
N PRO A 45 -17.76 2.08 18.85
CA PRO A 45 -17.79 1.09 17.77
C PRO A 45 -19.18 0.49 17.52
N LEU A 46 -20.02 0.35 18.54
CA LEU A 46 -21.39 -0.17 18.38
C LEU A 46 -22.31 0.88 17.76
N LEU A 47 -22.17 2.14 18.18
CA LEU A 47 -22.90 3.25 17.54
C LEU A 47 -22.43 3.47 16.10
N ALA A 48 -21.17 3.16 15.79
CA ALA A 48 -20.67 3.24 14.43
C ALA A 48 -21.39 2.26 13.50
N TYR A 49 -21.69 1.05 13.98
CA TYR A 49 -22.50 0.08 13.26
C TYR A 49 -23.95 0.52 13.08
N LEU A 50 -24.54 1.19 14.08
CA LEU A 50 -25.93 1.67 14.02
C LEU A 50 -26.09 2.95 13.18
N SER A 51 -25.08 3.81 13.16
CA SER A 51 -25.12 5.13 12.50
C SER A 51 -25.57 5.12 11.03
N PRO A 52 -25.26 4.11 10.19
CA PRO A 52 -25.71 4.05 8.80
C PRO A 52 -27.22 3.81 8.67
N LEU A 53 -27.91 3.35 9.70
CA LEU A 53 -29.35 3.13 9.72
C LEU A 53 -30.14 4.43 9.95
N TYR A 54 -29.46 5.52 10.30
CA TYR A 54 -30.11 6.78 10.68
C TYR A 54 -29.55 7.97 9.90
N HIS A 55 -30.36 9.01 9.73
CA HIS A 55 -29.92 10.26 9.09
C HIS A 55 -29.32 11.26 10.07
N MET A 56 -29.78 11.21 11.32
CA MET A 56 -29.48 12.24 12.30
C MET A 56 -29.21 11.62 13.66
N TRP A 57 -28.46 12.34 14.49
CA TRP A 57 -28.17 11.98 15.87
C TRP A 57 -28.10 13.23 16.75
N LYS A 58 -28.23 13.04 18.05
CA LYS A 58 -28.08 14.08 19.08
C LYS A 58 -27.68 13.44 20.39
N GLY A 59 -26.87 14.14 21.18
CA GLY A 59 -26.58 13.85 22.58
C GLY A 59 -25.12 13.55 22.86
N GLY A 60 -24.74 13.68 24.13
CA GLY A 60 -23.35 13.53 24.57
C GLY A 60 -22.89 12.08 24.63
N MET A 61 -21.60 11.90 24.89
CA MET A 61 -20.99 10.61 25.19
C MET A 61 -19.95 10.75 26.29
N SER A 62 -19.63 9.65 26.95
CA SER A 62 -18.58 9.59 27.96
C SER A 62 -17.44 8.72 27.46
N VAL A 63 -16.22 9.14 27.78
CA VAL A 63 -15.00 8.34 27.61
C VAL A 63 -14.45 8.02 28.99
N GLN A 64 -14.33 6.74 29.28
CA GLN A 64 -13.66 6.24 30.48
C GLN A 64 -12.23 5.86 30.11
N MET A 65 -11.26 6.27 30.93
CA MET A 65 -9.85 6.00 30.68
C MET A 65 -9.15 5.40 31.89
N ARG A 66 -8.13 4.57 31.62
CA ARG A 66 -7.26 3.96 32.62
C ARG A 66 -5.82 3.95 32.14
N VAL A 67 -4.91 4.34 33.03
CA VAL A 67 -3.47 4.24 32.79
C VAL A 67 -2.92 3.02 33.51
N MET A 68 -2.14 2.20 32.81
CA MET A 68 -1.54 0.97 33.33
C MET A 68 -0.11 1.21 33.79
N GLY A 69 0.06 2.17 34.71
CA GLY A 69 1.35 2.49 35.31
C GLY A 69 1.65 1.62 36.54
N SER A 70 2.94 1.36 36.76
CA SER A 70 3.44 0.83 38.03
C SER A 70 3.77 1.95 39.02
N ALA A 71 4.00 1.61 40.29
CA ALA A 71 4.38 2.58 41.33
C ALA A 71 5.68 3.38 41.02
N PHE A 72 6.51 2.89 40.09
CA PHE A 72 7.75 3.55 39.68
C PHE A 72 7.55 4.61 38.59
N HIS A 73 6.34 4.75 38.04
CA HIS A 73 6.03 5.76 37.04
C HIS A 73 5.55 7.06 37.67
N ALA A 74 6.03 8.17 37.15
CA ALA A 74 5.58 9.52 37.48
C ALA A 74 5.29 10.29 36.18
N GLY A 75 4.29 11.17 36.20
CA GLY A 75 3.87 11.93 35.04
C GLY A 75 2.43 12.37 35.19
N LEU A 76 1.88 13.04 34.19
CA LEU A 76 0.49 13.47 34.24
C LEU A 76 -0.10 13.56 32.84
N LEU A 77 -1.23 12.90 32.61
CA LEU A 77 -2.04 13.08 31.40
C LEU A 77 -3.16 14.09 31.66
N ALA A 78 -3.63 14.72 30.59
CA ALA A 78 -4.80 15.59 30.58
C ALA A 78 -5.82 15.02 29.60
N GLY A 79 -6.93 14.49 30.12
CA GLY A 79 -8.10 14.14 29.32
C GLY A 79 -9.06 15.32 29.26
N VAL A 80 -9.47 15.72 28.06
CA VAL A 80 -10.11 17.02 27.81
C VAL A 80 -11.32 16.85 26.90
N ALA A 81 -12.42 17.54 27.23
CA ALA A 81 -13.55 17.75 26.33
C ALA A 81 -13.40 19.12 25.65
N LEU A 82 -13.37 19.13 24.32
CA LEU A 82 -13.18 20.33 23.50
C LEU A 82 -14.43 20.64 22.66
N PRO A 83 -14.74 21.93 22.43
CA PRO A 83 -15.84 22.33 21.56
C PRO A 83 -15.54 22.03 20.08
N PRO A 84 -16.57 21.97 19.21
CA PRO A 84 -16.42 21.53 17.82
C PRO A 84 -15.59 22.46 16.91
N ASP A 85 -15.36 23.71 17.33
CA ASP A 85 -14.56 24.72 16.63
C ASP A 85 -13.07 24.68 16.99
N VAL A 86 -12.69 24.01 18.09
CA VAL A 86 -11.31 23.91 18.56
C VAL A 86 -10.76 22.53 18.21
N HIS A 87 -9.98 22.46 17.14
CA HIS A 87 -9.35 21.21 16.74
C HIS A 87 -8.26 20.80 17.75
N PRO A 88 -8.21 19.54 18.21
CA PRO A 88 -7.25 19.09 19.24
C PRO A 88 -5.78 19.39 18.90
N GLU A 89 -5.39 19.26 17.62
CA GLU A 89 -4.01 19.52 17.18
C GLU A 89 -3.60 20.99 17.31
N SER A 90 -4.56 21.92 17.36
CA SER A 90 -4.26 23.36 17.51
C SER A 90 -3.74 23.76 18.91
N LEU A 91 -3.89 22.87 19.89
CA LEU A 91 -3.50 23.09 21.29
C LEU A 91 -2.19 22.38 21.68
N VAL A 92 -1.51 21.76 20.71
CA VAL A 92 -0.21 21.11 20.93
C VAL A 92 0.81 22.15 21.38
N GLU A 93 1.76 21.75 22.25
CA GLU A 93 2.84 22.57 22.84
C GLU A 93 2.43 23.68 23.84
N ASN A 94 1.29 24.36 23.66
CA ASN A 94 0.95 25.54 24.45
C ASN A 94 0.13 25.27 25.73
N LYS A 95 -0.23 24.00 26.00
CA LYS A 95 -1.12 23.60 27.11
C LYS A 95 -2.44 24.39 27.18
N GLY A 96 -2.89 24.94 26.05
CA GLY A 96 -4.11 25.74 25.96
C GLY A 96 -5.37 24.97 26.34
N TRP A 97 -5.30 23.62 26.33
CA TRP A 97 -6.37 22.75 26.82
C TRP A 97 -6.73 22.99 28.30
N THR A 98 -5.82 23.56 29.10
CA THR A 98 -6.08 23.87 30.52
C THR A 98 -7.16 24.93 30.73
N ALA A 99 -7.54 25.66 29.67
CA ALA A 99 -8.66 26.60 29.69
C ALA A 99 -10.03 25.93 29.51
N TYR A 100 -10.07 24.63 29.17
CA TYR A 100 -11.30 23.87 28.92
C TYR A 100 -11.61 22.91 30.07
N ASN A 101 -12.70 22.15 29.97
CA ASN A 101 -13.00 21.12 30.96
C ASN A 101 -12.02 19.94 30.79
N TRP A 102 -11.06 19.83 31.71
CA TRP A 102 -10.03 18.81 31.67
C TRP A 102 -9.86 18.11 33.02
N HIS A 103 -9.43 16.85 32.95
CA HIS A 103 -9.12 16.01 34.10
C HIS A 103 -7.65 15.62 34.08
N ALA A 104 -7.01 15.70 35.24
CA ALA A 104 -5.63 15.29 35.44
C ALA A 104 -5.58 13.80 35.81
N ILE A 105 -4.80 13.00 35.07
CA ILE A 105 -4.69 11.55 35.28
C ILE A 105 -3.24 11.18 35.60
N ASP A 106 -2.99 10.77 36.85
CA ASP A 106 -1.70 10.25 37.30
C ASP A 106 -1.54 8.78 36.81
N PRO A 107 -0.35 8.37 36.33
CA PRO A 107 -0.09 6.99 35.90
C PRO A 107 -0.34 5.92 36.98
N LYS A 108 -0.32 6.30 38.26
CA LYS A 108 -0.57 5.42 39.40
C LYS A 108 -2.05 5.40 39.82
N CYS A 109 -2.90 6.18 39.16
CA CYS A 109 -4.32 6.19 39.46
C CYS A 109 -4.91 4.81 39.14
N GLN A 110 -5.42 4.13 40.17
CA GLN A 110 -6.02 2.79 40.03
C GLN A 110 -7.48 2.85 39.55
N GLU A 111 -8.12 3.99 39.78
CA GLU A 111 -9.51 4.23 39.41
C GLU A 111 -9.60 4.60 37.92
N MET A 112 -10.72 4.21 37.31
CA MET A 112 -11.01 4.63 35.95
C MET A 112 -11.70 5.99 36.00
N ILE A 113 -11.17 6.94 35.24
CA ILE A 113 -11.70 8.30 35.19
C ILE A 113 -12.65 8.39 34.00
N GLU A 114 -13.87 8.84 34.25
CA GLU A 114 -14.89 9.08 33.23
C GLU A 114 -14.93 10.58 32.89
N ILE A 115 -14.87 10.89 31.60
CA ILE A 115 -14.86 12.24 31.06
C ILE A 115 -16.08 12.37 30.16
N ASP A 116 -17.00 13.25 30.55
CA ASP A 116 -18.20 13.54 29.79
C ASP A 116 -17.91 14.55 28.69
N ILE A 117 -18.33 14.22 27.48
CA ILE A 117 -18.19 15.05 26.29
C ILE A 117 -19.61 15.53 25.92
N PRO A 118 -19.99 16.75 26.35
CA PRO A 118 -21.31 17.28 26.05
C PRO A 118 -21.44 17.55 24.54
N ASP A 119 -22.65 17.33 24.03
CA ASP A 119 -23.01 17.69 22.66
C ASP A 119 -23.21 19.21 22.55
N ILE A 120 -22.19 19.90 22.02
CA ILE A 120 -22.25 21.33 21.72
C ILE A 120 -22.69 21.49 20.27
N ASN A 121 -23.90 21.98 20.08
CA ASN A 121 -24.48 22.21 18.76
C ASN A 121 -25.03 23.63 18.60
N GLN A 122 -24.90 24.17 17.39
CA GLN A 122 -25.55 25.42 16.98
C GLN A 122 -26.99 25.17 16.48
N GLY A 123 -27.26 23.94 16.04
CA GLY A 123 -28.57 23.48 15.56
C GLY A 123 -29.30 22.59 16.58
N MET A 124 -30.39 21.96 16.15
CA MET A 124 -31.16 21.05 17.01
C MET A 124 -30.62 19.62 17.04
N PHE A 125 -29.79 19.23 16.07
CA PHE A 125 -29.32 17.87 15.80
C PHE A 125 -28.11 17.89 14.85
N HIS A 126 -27.44 16.74 14.72
CA HIS A 126 -26.39 16.49 13.76
C HIS A 126 -26.82 15.52 12.67
N TYR A 127 -26.21 15.63 11.49
CA TYR A 127 -26.30 14.61 10.45
C TYR A 127 -25.29 13.49 10.70
N THR A 128 -25.66 12.25 10.36
CA THR A 128 -24.75 11.08 10.43
C THR A 128 -23.79 10.99 9.25
N ASP A 129 -24.09 11.69 8.15
CA ASP A 129 -23.21 11.78 6.97
C ASP A 129 -22.57 13.18 6.88
N ASP A 130 -21.29 13.22 6.52
CA ASP A 130 -20.61 14.40 6.00
C ASP A 130 -21.19 14.77 4.63
N LYS A 131 -22.31 15.50 4.61
CA LYS A 131 -22.80 16.11 3.38
C LYS A 131 -22.32 17.54 3.27
N LYS A 132 -21.51 17.79 2.23
CA LYS A 132 -21.07 19.09 1.72
C LYS A 132 -22.26 20.09 1.74
N GLY A 133 -22.13 21.15 2.54
CA GLY A 133 -23.10 22.25 2.58
C GLY A 133 -23.46 22.76 3.99
N PHE A 134 -23.21 21.98 5.05
CA PHE A 134 -23.45 22.39 6.44
C PHE A 134 -22.16 22.27 7.25
N GLU A 135 -21.26 23.23 7.07
CA GLU A 135 -20.01 23.29 7.82
C GLU A 135 -20.33 23.39 9.33
N ASN A 136 -19.65 22.58 10.14
CA ASN A 136 -19.74 22.49 11.61
C ASN A 136 -20.98 21.87 12.28
N ASN A 137 -22.03 21.45 11.57
CA ASN A 137 -23.21 20.83 12.23
C ASN A 137 -23.26 19.28 12.17
N TRP A 138 -22.14 18.61 11.90
CA TRP A 138 -22.08 17.14 11.83
C TRP A 138 -21.38 16.49 13.02
N ARG A 139 -20.66 17.26 13.86
CA ARG A 139 -19.97 16.80 15.07
C ARG A 139 -20.34 17.69 16.27
N GLY A 140 -20.37 17.14 17.47
CA GLY A 140 -20.73 17.89 18.68
C GLY A 140 -19.56 18.35 19.56
N GLY A 141 -18.31 18.03 19.18
CA GLY A 141 -17.11 18.33 19.96
C GLY A 141 -15.99 17.32 19.74
N TYR A 142 -15.00 17.32 20.63
CA TYR A 142 -13.91 16.34 20.64
C TYR A 142 -13.58 15.87 22.05
N PHE A 143 -13.14 14.63 22.15
CA PHE A 143 -12.29 14.16 23.23
C PHE A 143 -10.82 14.26 22.80
N ALA A 144 -9.95 14.70 23.70
CA ALA A 144 -8.51 14.68 23.46
C ALA A 144 -7.74 14.29 24.73
N CYS A 145 -6.66 13.54 24.56
CA CYS A 145 -5.75 13.17 25.64
C CYS A 145 -4.34 13.71 25.34
N TYR A 146 -3.83 14.57 26.22
CA TYR A 146 -2.51 15.19 26.10
C TYR A 146 -1.56 14.75 27.21
N VAL A 147 -0.26 14.81 26.93
CA VAL A 147 0.79 14.70 27.94
C VAL A 147 0.93 16.05 28.65
N ASN A 148 0.43 16.15 29.88
CA ASN A 148 0.59 17.35 30.68
C ASN A 148 1.98 17.42 31.33
N SER A 149 2.46 16.31 31.89
CA SER A 149 3.84 16.18 32.39
C SER A 149 4.46 14.91 31.81
N PRO A 150 5.72 14.93 31.33
CA PRO A 150 6.35 13.78 30.69
C PRO A 150 6.36 12.55 31.62
N LEU A 151 6.32 11.36 31.02
CA LEU A 151 6.48 10.12 31.77
C LEU A 151 7.92 10.01 32.25
N ASN A 152 8.10 9.69 33.52
CA ASN A 152 9.37 9.40 34.14
C ASN A 152 9.28 8.06 34.86
N THR A 153 10.40 7.34 34.92
CA THR A 153 10.53 6.05 35.59
C THR A 153 11.95 5.92 36.16
N THR A 154 12.18 4.94 37.02
CA THR A 154 13.54 4.64 37.51
C THR A 154 14.42 4.06 36.41
N THR A 155 15.74 4.07 36.58
CA THR A 155 16.71 3.58 35.57
C THR A 155 16.47 2.13 35.11
N SER A 156 15.82 1.31 35.95
CA SER A 156 15.48 -0.09 35.65
C SER A 156 14.00 -0.31 35.31
N GLY A 157 13.17 0.74 35.29
CA GLY A 157 11.73 0.65 35.03
C GLY A 157 11.40 0.63 33.54
N THR A 158 10.22 0.11 33.19
CA THR A 158 9.73 0.10 31.81
C THR A 158 9.58 1.54 31.29
N PRO A 159 10.12 1.89 30.11
CA PRO A 159 10.04 3.26 29.58
C PRO A 159 8.69 3.61 28.95
N GLN A 160 7.73 2.68 28.93
CA GLN A 160 6.45 2.80 28.25
C GLN A 160 5.34 2.12 29.05
N ILE A 161 4.16 2.72 29.04
CA ILE A 161 2.94 2.19 29.67
C ILE A 161 1.73 2.34 28.75
N HIS A 162 0.72 1.50 28.98
CA HIS A 162 -0.50 1.48 28.20
C HIS A 162 -1.56 2.40 28.79
N VAL A 163 -2.31 3.08 27.94
CA VAL A 163 -3.47 3.91 28.27
C VAL A 163 -4.66 3.36 27.50
N GLN A 164 -5.63 2.83 28.25
CA GLN A 164 -6.82 2.19 27.68
C GLN A 164 -8.02 3.10 27.81
N PHE A 165 -8.88 3.03 26.80
CA PHE A 165 -10.07 3.87 26.69
C PHE A 165 -11.30 3.03 26.37
N TRP A 166 -12.39 3.36 27.03
CA TRP A 166 -13.72 2.84 26.80
C TRP A 166 -14.69 3.99 26.61
N CYS A 167 -15.83 3.74 25.98
CA CYS A 167 -16.81 4.76 25.68
C CYS A 167 -18.23 4.23 25.81
N LYS A 168 -19.18 5.13 26.08
CA LYS A 168 -20.61 4.87 26.06
C LYS A 168 -21.39 6.13 25.67
N PRO A 169 -22.56 6.00 25.02
CA PRO A 169 -23.49 7.10 24.89
C PRO A 169 -24.05 7.55 26.23
N ASN A 170 -24.30 8.85 26.35
CA ASN A 170 -25.04 9.40 27.49
C ASN A 170 -26.54 9.11 27.33
N ARG A 171 -27.31 9.25 28.42
CA ARG A 171 -28.76 8.97 28.41
C ARG A 171 -29.57 9.89 27.48
N ASP A 172 -29.03 11.05 27.14
CA ASP A 172 -29.62 11.99 26.19
C ASP A 172 -29.34 11.61 24.72
N PHE A 173 -28.42 10.67 24.47
CA PHE A 173 -28.08 10.23 23.12
C PHE A 173 -29.23 9.46 22.45
N HIS A 174 -29.57 9.88 21.24
CA HIS A 174 -30.55 9.20 20.40
C HIS A 174 -30.30 9.46 18.91
N PHE A 175 -30.72 8.50 18.08
CA PHE A 175 -30.81 8.70 16.65
C PHE A 175 -32.16 9.32 16.26
N SER A 176 -32.24 9.86 15.05
CA SER A 176 -33.48 10.39 14.47
C SER A 176 -33.52 10.06 12.98
N TYR A 177 -34.74 9.78 12.48
CA TYR A 177 -35.04 9.39 11.09
C TYR A 177 -34.27 8.16 10.60
N MET A 178 -34.96 7.02 10.52
CA MET A 178 -34.40 5.82 9.89
C MET A 178 -34.18 6.05 8.40
N ARG A 179 -33.16 5.39 7.87
CA ARG A 179 -32.90 5.28 6.44
C ARG A 179 -32.61 3.83 6.12
N ILE A 180 -32.83 3.46 4.86
CA ILE A 180 -32.35 2.18 4.36
C ILE A 180 -30.83 2.20 4.57
N PRO A 181 -30.25 1.21 5.29
CA PRO A 181 -28.81 1.11 5.42
C PRO A 181 -28.22 1.23 4.03
N LYS A 182 -27.36 2.25 3.86
CA LYS A 182 -26.44 2.20 2.74
C LYS A 182 -25.67 0.87 2.90
N PRO A 183 -25.38 0.13 1.81
CA PRO A 183 -24.30 -0.85 1.87
C PRO A 183 -23.17 -0.18 2.62
N ILE A 184 -22.67 -0.80 3.69
CA ILE A 184 -21.68 -0.18 4.57
C ILE A 184 -20.46 0.12 3.69
N GLU A 185 -20.38 1.33 3.15
CA GLU A 185 -19.16 1.89 2.60
C GLU A 185 -18.37 2.45 3.78
N ARG A 186 -18.02 1.60 4.76
CA ARG A 186 -17.16 1.96 5.91
C ARG A 186 -16.70 0.74 6.71
N SER A 187 -15.72 0.06 6.13
CA SER A 187 -14.47 -0.26 6.78
C SER A 187 -13.42 0.08 5.74
N ALA A 188 -12.17 0.24 6.16
CA ALA A 188 -11.05 0.02 5.27
C ALA A 188 -10.99 -1.47 4.82
N GLU A 189 -12.12 -2.05 4.41
CA GLU A 189 -12.17 -3.34 3.77
C GLU A 189 -11.53 -3.12 2.41
N VAL A 190 -10.40 -3.81 2.24
CA VAL A 190 -9.76 -3.96 0.95
C VAL A 190 -10.83 -4.43 -0.03
N PRO A 191 -10.98 -3.80 -1.21
CA PRO A 191 -11.88 -4.30 -2.23
C PRO A 191 -11.62 -5.78 -2.41
N ALA A 192 -12.65 -6.63 -2.34
CA ALA A 192 -12.45 -8.09 -2.30
C ALA A 192 -11.49 -8.60 -3.38
N ALA A 193 -11.52 -7.98 -4.56
CA ALA A 193 -10.61 -8.30 -5.65
C ALA A 193 -9.15 -7.87 -5.43
N LEU A 194 -8.88 -6.79 -4.67
CA LEU A 194 -7.55 -6.46 -4.20
C LEU A 194 -7.07 -7.46 -3.14
N ALA A 195 -7.95 -7.90 -2.23
CA ALA A 195 -7.62 -8.92 -1.23
C ALA A 195 -7.27 -10.25 -1.91
N THR A 196 -8.05 -10.67 -2.90
CA THR A 196 -7.75 -11.86 -3.71
C THR A 196 -6.47 -11.69 -4.54
N ALA A 197 -6.23 -10.52 -5.14
CA ALA A 197 -5.00 -10.27 -5.90
C ALA A 197 -3.72 -10.23 -5.05
N LEU A 198 -3.87 -10.14 -3.72
CA LEU A 198 -2.79 -10.15 -2.73
C LEU A 198 -2.77 -11.41 -1.85
N ASP A 199 -3.68 -12.35 -2.11
CA ASP A 199 -3.63 -13.71 -1.58
C ASP A 199 -3.01 -14.61 -2.62
N PHE A 200 -1.72 -14.84 -2.51
CA PHE A 200 -0.97 -15.63 -3.49
C PHE A 200 -1.00 -17.12 -3.16
N TYR A 201 -1.63 -17.52 -2.05
CA TYR A 201 -1.58 -18.89 -1.57
C TYR A 201 -2.14 -19.89 -2.58
N GLY A 202 -1.30 -20.85 -3.00
CA GLY A 202 -1.69 -21.86 -3.98
C GLY A 202 -1.97 -21.34 -5.39
N THR A 203 -1.66 -20.08 -5.67
CA THR A 203 -1.84 -19.46 -7.00
C THR A 203 -0.50 -18.94 -7.52
N THR A 204 -0.16 -19.22 -8.78
CA THR A 204 1.00 -18.61 -9.42
C THR A 204 0.56 -17.32 -10.10
N PRO A 205 0.87 -16.12 -9.54
CA PRO A 205 0.40 -14.86 -10.10
C PRO A 205 1.02 -14.65 -11.48
N GLY A 206 0.27 -14.06 -12.41
CA GLY A 206 0.78 -13.78 -13.73
C GLY A 206 1.80 -12.63 -13.71
N SER A 207 2.80 -12.70 -14.58
CA SER A 207 3.58 -11.52 -14.94
C SER A 207 2.75 -10.56 -15.78
N PRO A 208 2.90 -9.23 -15.60
CA PRO A 208 2.36 -8.26 -16.55
C PRO A 208 2.88 -8.46 -18.00
N LEU A 209 4.04 -9.09 -18.16
CA LEU A 209 4.53 -9.63 -19.44
C LEU A 209 3.91 -11.01 -19.64
N GLN A 210 2.97 -11.13 -20.57
CA GLN A 210 2.24 -12.38 -20.82
C GLN A 210 3.20 -13.59 -21.02
N ASN A 211 2.79 -14.75 -20.49
CA ASN A 211 3.44 -16.09 -20.56
C ASN A 211 4.42 -16.48 -19.44
N TYR A 212 4.69 -15.64 -18.44
CA TYR A 212 5.51 -16.02 -17.29
C TYR A 212 4.74 -15.93 -15.98
N GLY A 213 4.88 -16.95 -15.13
CA GLY A 213 4.43 -16.90 -13.75
C GLY A 213 5.43 -16.16 -12.87
N ILE A 214 4.93 -15.50 -11.83
CA ILE A 214 5.74 -14.96 -10.74
C ILE A 214 6.01 -16.11 -9.77
N ASP A 215 7.28 -16.29 -9.37
CA ASP A 215 7.70 -17.36 -8.46
C ASP A 215 8.12 -16.81 -7.09
N LYS A 216 8.69 -15.61 -7.08
CA LYS A 216 9.25 -15.01 -5.85
C LYS A 216 8.75 -13.60 -5.63
N MET A 217 8.44 -13.30 -4.38
CA MET A 217 8.32 -11.94 -3.85
C MET A 217 9.65 -11.56 -3.19
N LYS A 218 10.25 -10.44 -3.55
CA LYS A 218 11.56 -10.01 -3.02
C LYS A 218 11.47 -8.69 -2.29
N PHE A 219 12.07 -8.63 -1.11
CA PHE A 219 12.36 -7.38 -0.41
C PHE A 219 13.77 -6.97 -0.78
N LEU A 220 13.93 -5.85 -1.48
CA LEU A 220 15.21 -5.40 -1.97
C LEU A 220 15.97 -4.56 -0.93
N PRO A 221 17.31 -4.52 -0.97
CA PRO A 221 18.10 -3.72 -0.06
C PRO A 221 17.70 -2.25 -0.08
N ALA A 222 17.66 -1.62 1.09
CA ALA A 222 17.35 -0.19 1.22
C ALA A 222 18.41 0.71 0.56
N SER A 223 19.55 0.17 0.11
CA SER A 223 20.53 0.89 -0.72
C SER A 223 19.96 1.27 -2.09
N ILE A 224 18.94 0.58 -2.59
CA ILE A 224 18.27 0.90 -3.86
C ILE A 224 17.23 2.00 -3.64
N LYS A 225 17.61 3.27 -3.82
CA LYS A 225 16.76 4.43 -3.49
C LYS A 225 15.66 4.76 -4.51
N SER A 226 15.83 4.32 -5.74
CA SER A 226 14.86 4.52 -6.82
C SER A 226 14.82 3.32 -7.73
N SER A 227 13.64 3.05 -8.27
CA SER A 227 13.43 2.04 -9.29
C SER A 227 12.86 2.69 -10.55
N THR A 228 13.38 2.23 -11.68
CA THR A 228 12.80 2.43 -13.01
C THR A 228 12.41 1.08 -13.64
N TRP A 229 12.34 0.01 -12.84
CA TRP A 229 12.08 -1.35 -13.34
C TRP A 229 10.70 -1.47 -13.96
N SER A 230 10.68 -2.18 -15.10
CA SER A 230 9.53 -2.66 -15.86
C SER A 230 8.22 -1.89 -15.61
N VAL A 231 8.13 -0.72 -16.25
CA VAL A 231 6.88 0.05 -16.35
C VAL A 231 5.83 -0.63 -17.25
N PHE A 232 6.13 -1.81 -17.79
CA PHE A 232 5.21 -2.53 -18.65
C PHE A 232 3.95 -2.93 -17.88
N ARG A 233 2.82 -2.41 -18.37
CA ARG A 233 1.47 -2.61 -17.85
C ARG A 233 1.31 -2.20 -16.38
N SER A 234 2.05 -1.20 -15.91
CA SER A 234 1.88 -0.65 -14.55
C SER A 234 0.80 0.43 -14.50
N PHE A 235 0.03 0.45 -13.42
CA PHE A 235 -1.04 1.43 -13.17
C PHE A 235 -1.02 1.93 -11.73
N THR A 236 -1.37 3.19 -11.50
CA THR A 236 -1.68 3.69 -10.15
C THR A 236 -2.92 2.98 -9.61
N THR A 237 -3.12 3.00 -8.30
CA THR A 237 -4.38 2.54 -7.65
C THR A 237 -5.64 3.22 -8.20
N GLU A 238 -5.53 4.43 -8.73
CA GLU A 238 -6.63 5.15 -9.40
C GLU A 238 -6.87 4.72 -10.88
N GLY A 239 -6.12 3.74 -11.37
CA GLY A 239 -6.15 3.27 -12.75
C GLY A 239 -5.55 4.23 -13.78
N VAL A 240 -4.71 5.17 -13.35
CA VAL A 240 -3.87 5.98 -14.23
C VAL A 240 -2.67 5.14 -14.67
N LYS A 241 -2.41 5.14 -15.97
CA LYS A 241 -1.29 4.42 -16.56
C LYS A 241 0.06 5.01 -16.13
N VAL A 242 1.01 4.14 -15.76
CA VAL A 242 2.37 4.55 -15.37
C VAL A 242 3.38 3.93 -16.35
N GLY A 243 4.01 4.77 -17.17
CA GLY A 243 5.03 4.40 -18.16
C GLY A 243 4.50 3.76 -19.47
N VAL A 244 5.31 2.90 -20.11
CA VAL A 244 5.10 2.43 -21.49
C VAL A 244 4.22 1.18 -21.53
N ASN A 245 2.92 1.32 -21.88
CA ASN A 245 2.00 0.19 -22.09
C ASN A 245 1.42 0.20 -23.51
N VAL A 246 1.11 -0.97 -24.05
CA VAL A 246 0.33 -1.15 -25.29
C VAL A 246 -1.09 -1.56 -24.90
N SER A 247 -2.12 -0.94 -25.49
CA SER A 247 -3.53 -1.30 -25.26
C SER A 247 -3.91 -2.51 -26.13
N GLY A 248 -4.41 -3.58 -25.52
CA GLY A 248 -4.92 -4.77 -26.22
C GLY A 248 -4.28 -6.09 -25.75
N GLN A 249 -5.01 -7.20 -25.85
CA GLN A 249 -4.56 -8.54 -25.43
C GLN A 249 -3.56 -9.22 -26.40
N SER A 250 -2.96 -8.51 -27.35
CA SER A 250 -1.99 -9.10 -28.27
C SER A 250 -0.68 -9.47 -27.54
N PRO A 251 -0.01 -10.56 -27.94
CA PRO A 251 1.14 -11.07 -27.20
C PRO A 251 2.29 -10.05 -27.18
N GLN A 252 2.67 -9.65 -25.97
CA GLN A 252 3.80 -8.75 -25.73
C GLN A 252 5.12 -9.50 -25.98
N GLY A 253 6.04 -8.90 -26.76
CA GLY A 253 7.36 -9.47 -27.05
C GLY A 253 7.58 -9.99 -28.47
N PHE A 254 6.64 -9.79 -29.41
CA PHE A 254 6.81 -10.22 -30.80
C PHE A 254 7.16 -9.05 -31.74
N PHE A 255 8.27 -9.17 -32.46
CA PHE A 255 8.54 -8.37 -33.65
C PHE A 255 7.99 -9.12 -34.87
N PHE A 256 7.07 -8.50 -35.61
CA PHE A 256 6.72 -8.96 -36.95
C PHE A 256 7.45 -8.08 -37.96
N LEU A 257 8.48 -8.62 -38.60
CA LEU A 257 9.12 -7.99 -39.76
C LEU A 257 8.36 -8.42 -41.02
N ALA A 258 7.53 -7.52 -41.56
CA ALA A 258 7.03 -7.65 -42.93
C ALA A 258 7.96 -6.86 -43.87
N ARG A 259 8.35 -7.49 -44.98
CA ARG A 259 9.22 -6.86 -45.99
C ARG A 259 8.36 -5.91 -46.84
N GLU A 260 8.43 -4.64 -46.49
CA GLU A 260 8.09 -3.40 -47.21
C GLU A 260 7.34 -2.42 -46.30
N TYR A 261 7.90 -1.21 -46.20
CA TYR A 261 7.53 -0.18 -45.24
C TYR A 261 6.13 0.37 -45.51
N LYS A 262 5.13 -0.15 -44.78
CA LYS A 262 3.92 0.58 -44.37
C LYS A 262 3.42 0.02 -43.04
N TYR A 263 3.53 0.83 -41.99
CA TYR A 263 3.00 0.51 -40.67
C TYR A 263 1.46 0.54 -40.71
N VAL A 264 0.83 -0.57 -40.32
CA VAL A 264 -0.63 -0.68 -40.19
C VAL A 264 -0.94 -0.96 -38.71
N PRO A 265 -1.78 -0.16 -38.04
CA PRO A 265 -2.18 -0.44 -36.67
C PRO A 265 -3.10 -1.67 -36.62
N LEU A 266 -2.88 -2.55 -35.63
CA LEU A 266 -3.80 -3.64 -35.32
C LEU A 266 -4.98 -3.08 -34.50
N THR A 267 -6.20 -3.23 -35.01
CA THR A 267 -7.42 -3.18 -34.19
C THR A 267 -7.74 -4.58 -33.67
N GLY A 268 -8.33 -4.63 -32.47
CA GLY A 268 -8.53 -5.87 -31.70
C GLY A 268 -9.51 -6.91 -32.29
N ASP A 269 -9.96 -6.73 -33.53
CA ASP A 269 -10.90 -7.59 -34.25
C ASP A 269 -10.26 -8.31 -35.46
N GLY A 270 -8.99 -8.07 -35.76
CA GLY A 270 -8.28 -8.75 -36.85
C GLY A 270 -8.69 -8.29 -38.26
N SER A 271 -9.39 -7.17 -38.41
CA SER A 271 -9.70 -6.58 -39.71
C SER A 271 -8.71 -5.48 -40.12
N PHE A 272 -8.38 -5.40 -41.41
CA PHE A 272 -7.46 -4.40 -41.96
C PHE A 272 -8.25 -3.21 -42.53
N ILE A 273 -8.04 -2.00 -42.00
CA ILE A 273 -8.52 -0.77 -42.64
C ILE A 273 -7.33 0.15 -42.92
N ILE A 274 -7.06 0.39 -44.20
CA ILE A 274 -6.09 1.39 -44.65
C ILE A 274 -6.83 2.73 -44.75
N LYS A 275 -6.52 3.68 -43.85
CA LYS A 275 -6.83 5.11 -44.06
C LYS A 275 -5.52 5.91 -44.09
N PRO A 276 -5.21 6.63 -45.17
CA PRO A 276 -4.08 7.55 -45.19
C PRO A 276 -4.44 8.87 -44.49
N ASN A 277 -3.48 9.42 -43.72
CA ASN A 277 -3.46 10.77 -43.12
C ASN A 277 -4.06 10.99 -41.72
N GLN A 278 -3.73 10.15 -40.73
CA GLN A 278 -3.69 10.61 -39.33
C GLN A 278 -2.36 10.21 -38.69
N ALA A 279 -1.54 11.21 -38.38
CA ALA A 279 -0.35 11.04 -37.55
C ALA A 279 -0.83 10.85 -36.10
N HIS A 280 -0.41 9.75 -35.47
CA HIS A 280 -0.62 9.50 -34.05
C HIS A 280 0.73 9.64 -33.34
N ASP A 281 0.84 10.62 -32.44
CA ASP A 281 2.02 10.90 -31.63
C ASP A 281 2.11 9.95 -30.42
N PHE A 282 2.42 8.67 -30.66
CA PHE A 282 2.72 7.72 -29.59
C PHE A 282 3.99 6.92 -29.89
N PRO A 283 4.91 6.75 -28.92
CA PRO A 283 6.06 5.89 -29.09
C PRO A 283 5.62 4.42 -29.04
N PHE A 284 5.85 3.69 -30.14
CA PHE A 284 5.63 2.24 -30.20
C PHE A 284 6.96 1.48 -30.18
N MET A 285 6.99 0.48 -29.29
CA MET A 285 8.01 -0.57 -29.12
C MET A 285 9.49 -0.15 -29.12
N ALA A 286 10.07 -0.10 -27.92
CA ALA A 286 11.47 -0.44 -27.70
C ALA A 286 11.56 -1.27 -26.41
N SER A 287 12.19 -2.44 -26.48
CA SER A 287 12.62 -3.17 -25.29
C SER A 287 13.70 -2.36 -24.59
N SER A 288 13.58 -2.20 -23.27
CA SER A 288 14.57 -1.51 -22.44
C SER A 288 15.81 -2.36 -22.10
N PHE A 289 16.01 -3.50 -22.76
CA PHE A 289 17.08 -4.45 -22.49
C PHE A 289 17.99 -4.62 -23.71
N GLY A 290 19.31 -4.71 -23.48
CA GLY A 290 20.24 -5.18 -24.50
C GLY A 290 20.05 -6.68 -24.70
N TYR A 291 19.63 -7.11 -25.89
CA TYR A 291 19.53 -8.52 -26.24
C TYR A 291 20.86 -9.02 -26.82
N GLY A 292 21.42 -10.08 -26.24
CA GLY A 292 22.47 -10.89 -26.85
C GLY A 292 21.88 -12.00 -27.73
N TYR A 293 22.61 -12.37 -28.79
CA TYR A 293 22.22 -13.34 -29.83
C TYR A 293 21.65 -14.67 -29.29
N GLY A 294 20.51 -15.08 -29.85
CA GLY A 294 19.90 -16.40 -29.67
C GLY A 294 20.02 -17.30 -30.91
N VAL A 295 19.82 -18.60 -30.72
CA VAL A 295 20.11 -19.69 -31.68
C VAL A 295 19.21 -19.66 -32.92
N ALA A 296 19.81 -19.55 -34.10
CA ALA A 296 19.30 -20.16 -35.34
C ALA A 296 20.23 -21.35 -35.68
N TYR A 297 19.70 -22.44 -36.21
CA TYR A 297 20.47 -23.65 -36.55
C TYR A 297 21.72 -23.31 -37.40
N TYR A 298 22.88 -23.79 -36.91
CA TYR A 298 24.29 -23.60 -37.33
C TYR A 298 24.64 -22.85 -38.63
N LEU A 299 25.49 -21.82 -38.50
CA LEU A 299 26.81 -21.66 -39.16
C LEU A 299 27.58 -20.47 -38.56
N SER A 300 28.91 -20.53 -38.57
CA SER A 300 29.83 -19.77 -37.71
C SER A 300 30.29 -18.39 -38.23
N ALA A 301 30.75 -17.59 -37.26
CA ALA A 301 31.94 -16.71 -37.26
C ALA A 301 31.77 -15.16 -37.23
N ALA A 302 32.34 -14.61 -36.13
CA ALA A 302 33.25 -13.45 -35.97
C ALA A 302 32.77 -11.96 -35.95
N ASN A 303 33.06 -11.35 -34.78
CA ASN A 303 33.47 -9.95 -34.44
C ASN A 303 32.48 -8.75 -34.46
N VAL A 304 32.12 -8.32 -33.24
CA VAL A 304 31.83 -7.00 -32.59
C VAL A 304 31.53 -5.71 -33.40
N GLU A 305 30.33 -5.11 -33.10
CA GLU A 305 29.79 -3.71 -33.08
C GLU A 305 29.85 -2.78 -34.34
N PRO A 306 28.81 -1.94 -34.66
CA PRO A 306 28.13 -1.04 -33.71
C PRO A 306 26.58 -0.91 -33.77
N PHE A 307 26.04 -0.38 -32.66
CA PHE A 307 24.68 0.12 -32.44
C PHE A 307 24.43 1.52 -33.02
N ASP A 308 23.25 1.74 -33.59
CA ASP A 308 22.57 3.06 -33.69
C ASP A 308 21.05 2.87 -33.90
N TYR A 309 20.21 3.71 -33.25
CA TYR A 309 18.76 3.73 -33.46
C TYR A 309 18.21 5.16 -33.68
N TYR A 310 17.47 5.27 -34.79
CA TYR A 310 16.71 6.41 -35.34
C TYR A 310 17.50 7.63 -35.85
N ILE A 311 17.69 7.67 -37.18
CA ILE A 311 17.73 8.91 -37.96
C ILE A 311 16.52 8.91 -38.89
N GLY A 312 15.65 9.90 -38.72
CA GLY A 312 14.71 10.30 -39.75
C GLY A 312 15.45 11.15 -40.78
N MET A 313 15.28 10.76 -42.05
CA MET A 313 15.62 11.46 -43.30
C MET A 313 16.97 11.17 -43.97
N HIS A 314 16.83 10.76 -45.24
CA HIS A 314 17.75 10.82 -46.38
C HIS A 314 19.26 10.89 -46.08
N GLU A 315 19.90 9.75 -45.81
CA GLU A 315 21.15 9.33 -46.46
C GLU A 315 21.54 7.91 -46.02
N LYS A 316 22.17 7.15 -46.93
CA LYS A 316 22.51 5.73 -46.74
C LYS A 316 23.67 5.57 -45.75
N VAL A 317 23.40 4.96 -44.59
CA VAL A 317 24.40 4.44 -43.64
C VAL A 317 23.93 3.04 -43.21
N PRO A 318 24.82 2.03 -43.03
CA PRO A 318 24.42 0.64 -43.14
C PRO A 318 23.61 0.15 -41.92
N SER A 319 22.41 -0.34 -42.21
CA SER A 319 21.45 -0.93 -41.31
C SER A 319 21.83 -2.36 -40.89
N MET A 320 21.35 -2.75 -39.70
CA MET A 320 21.30 -4.11 -39.15
C MET A 320 21.02 -5.18 -40.23
N ILE A 321 21.93 -6.12 -40.42
CA ILE A 321 21.81 -7.18 -41.42
C ILE A 321 21.34 -8.46 -40.73
N CYS A 322 20.09 -8.88 -40.98
CA CYS A 322 19.63 -10.24 -40.73
C CYS A 322 19.44 -10.96 -42.08
N TYR A 323 20.08 -12.11 -42.27
CA TYR A 323 19.81 -12.98 -43.41
C TYR A 323 18.81 -14.07 -43.03
N SER A 324 17.75 -14.22 -43.82
CA SER A 324 16.82 -15.35 -43.77
C SER A 324 16.47 -15.75 -45.20
N THR A 325 16.55 -17.05 -45.50
CA THR A 325 15.86 -17.67 -46.63
C THR A 325 14.52 -18.25 -46.17
N GLU A 326 13.59 -18.30 -47.11
CA GLU A 326 12.14 -18.51 -46.99
C GLU A 326 11.67 -19.45 -45.87
N ALA A 327 11.09 -18.86 -44.83
CA ALA A 327 9.86 -19.30 -44.13
C ALA A 327 9.64 -18.38 -42.92
N GLN A 328 8.37 -18.01 -42.65
CA GLN A 328 7.99 -17.34 -41.42
C GLN A 328 8.51 -18.14 -40.22
N LYS A 329 9.34 -17.52 -39.38
CA LYS A 329 9.82 -18.14 -38.14
C LYS A 329 9.69 -17.18 -36.97
N GLN A 330 9.15 -17.73 -35.89
CA GLN A 330 8.98 -17.13 -34.59
C GLN A 330 10.32 -17.21 -33.85
N VAL A 331 10.78 -16.09 -33.25
CA VAL A 331 12.03 -16.03 -32.48
C VAL A 331 11.71 -16.18 -31.00
N ILE A 332 12.39 -17.10 -30.31
CA ILE A 332 12.35 -17.27 -28.85
C ILE A 332 13.75 -16.98 -28.32
N SER A 333 13.90 -16.06 -27.37
CA SER A 333 15.20 -15.70 -26.80
C SER A 333 15.39 -16.30 -25.39
N SER A 334 16.52 -16.95 -25.16
CA SER A 334 17.01 -17.33 -23.82
C SER A 334 18.51 -16.98 -23.74
N GLY A 335 18.90 -16.08 -22.83
CA GLY A 335 20.30 -15.64 -22.70
C GLY A 335 20.63 -15.07 -21.31
N THR A 336 21.92 -15.10 -20.95
CA THR A 336 22.47 -15.10 -19.58
C THR A 336 23.32 -13.88 -19.19
N HIS A 337 23.16 -12.70 -19.80
CA HIS A 337 23.98 -11.52 -19.46
C HIS A 337 23.31 -10.57 -18.44
N ASN A 338 24.03 -10.31 -17.34
CA ASN A 338 23.57 -9.61 -16.13
C ASN A 338 23.97 -8.12 -16.08
N LEU A 339 23.29 -7.25 -16.83
CA LEU A 339 23.34 -5.79 -16.60
C LEU A 339 21.95 -5.18 -16.78
N PHE A 340 21.11 -5.28 -15.74
CA PHE A 340 19.71 -4.84 -15.73
C PHE A 340 19.50 -3.45 -15.07
N PHE A 341 20.57 -2.71 -14.78
CA PHE A 341 20.52 -1.50 -13.92
C PHE A 341 20.63 -0.15 -14.65
N GLN A 342 20.79 -0.13 -15.98
CA GLN A 342 20.86 1.12 -16.76
C GLN A 342 20.01 1.03 -18.02
N PHE A 343 19.16 2.03 -18.22
CA PHE A 343 18.58 2.29 -19.54
C PHE A 343 19.72 2.72 -20.50
N PRO A 344 19.66 2.34 -21.78
CA PRO A 344 20.59 2.89 -22.76
C PRO A 344 20.50 4.42 -22.78
N ILE A 345 21.64 5.08 -22.95
CA ILE A 345 21.76 6.54 -23.00
C ILE A 345 20.94 7.05 -24.19
N ASN A 346 19.78 7.64 -23.93
CA ASN A 346 18.92 8.24 -24.96
C ASN A 346 19.58 9.51 -25.52
N ALA A 347 19.57 9.65 -26.85
CA ALA A 347 20.11 10.79 -27.57
C ALA A 347 19.54 12.12 -27.06
N SER A 348 20.42 13.10 -26.87
CA SER A 348 20.23 14.38 -26.17
C SER A 348 19.29 15.40 -26.83
N LYS A 349 18.44 15.00 -27.80
CA LYS A 349 17.72 15.96 -28.66
C LYS A 349 16.21 15.80 -28.81
N VAL A 350 15.56 14.85 -28.12
CA VAL A 350 14.09 14.72 -28.15
C VAL A 350 13.53 14.83 -26.74
N LYS A 351 12.75 15.90 -26.49
CA LYS A 351 11.95 16.03 -25.26
C LYS A 351 10.71 15.13 -25.39
N PHE A 352 10.65 14.07 -24.61
CA PHE A 352 9.44 13.26 -24.45
C PHE A 352 8.50 13.96 -23.45
N GLU A 353 7.19 13.96 -23.72
CA GLU A 353 6.19 14.61 -22.84
C GLU A 353 5.98 13.89 -21.50
N GLN A 354 6.38 12.61 -21.38
CA GLN A 354 6.40 11.90 -20.10
C GLN A 354 7.64 10.98 -20.04
N GLY A 355 8.65 11.39 -19.27
CA GLY A 355 9.76 10.51 -18.91
C GLY A 355 9.29 9.32 -18.05
N PRO A 356 10.08 8.24 -17.91
CA PRO A 356 9.73 7.15 -17.03
C PRO A 356 9.50 7.67 -15.60
N THR A 357 8.34 7.37 -15.02
CA THR A 357 8.05 7.72 -13.63
C THR A 357 9.06 7.02 -12.72
N ILE A 358 10.02 7.78 -12.21
CA ILE A 358 11.00 7.29 -11.25
C ILE A 358 10.28 7.08 -9.92
N LEU A 359 10.07 5.82 -9.53
CA LEU A 359 9.53 5.50 -8.22
C LEU A 359 10.64 5.71 -7.18
N LYS A 360 10.35 6.50 -6.15
CA LYS A 360 11.29 6.81 -5.07
C LYS A 360 10.79 6.26 -3.76
N GLN A 361 11.70 5.69 -2.98
CA GLN A 361 11.41 5.28 -1.60
C GLN A 361 11.06 6.50 -0.76
N VAL A 362 10.14 6.31 0.18
CA VAL A 362 9.87 7.27 1.24
C VAL A 362 10.52 6.72 2.51
N SER A 363 11.33 7.51 3.21
CA SER A 363 11.77 7.21 4.59
C SER A 363 12.57 5.89 4.82
N ASN A 364 13.71 5.71 4.16
CA ASN A 364 14.66 4.58 4.40
C ASN A 364 14.03 3.17 4.33
N GLU A 365 12.92 3.04 3.62
CA GLU A 365 12.23 1.77 3.36
C GLU A 365 12.95 0.96 2.27
N SER A 366 12.50 -0.28 2.07
CA SER A 366 12.99 -1.19 1.04
C SER A 366 11.90 -1.45 -0.01
N PHE A 367 12.25 -1.55 -1.28
CA PHE A 367 11.27 -1.89 -2.32
C PHE A 367 10.83 -3.34 -2.21
N VAL A 368 9.57 -3.60 -2.54
CA VAL A 368 9.03 -4.93 -2.75
C VAL A 368 8.80 -5.12 -4.24
N VAL A 369 9.32 -6.21 -4.79
CA VAL A 369 9.18 -6.56 -6.21
C VAL A 369 8.79 -8.02 -6.37
N PHE A 370 8.26 -8.35 -7.54
CA PHE A 370 7.89 -9.69 -7.96
C PHE A 370 8.82 -10.16 -9.07
N ASP A 371 9.39 -11.35 -8.90
CA ASP A 371 10.37 -11.95 -9.81
C ASP A 371 9.75 -13.05 -10.67
N LEU A 372 10.14 -13.08 -11.93
CA LEU A 372 9.61 -14.01 -12.92
C LEU A 372 10.29 -15.37 -12.85
N LYS A 373 9.53 -16.42 -13.17
CA LYS A 373 10.06 -17.75 -13.42
C LYS A 373 10.74 -17.83 -14.81
N PHE A 374 11.83 -17.08 -14.99
CA PHE A 374 12.63 -17.07 -16.21
C PHE A 374 14.13 -17.01 -15.87
N ASN A 375 15.00 -17.44 -16.81
CA ASN A 375 16.46 -17.42 -16.66
C ASN A 375 17.06 -16.00 -16.75
N GLY A 376 16.51 -15.06 -16.00
CA GLY A 376 16.97 -13.67 -15.92
C GLY A 376 16.24 -12.91 -14.80
N ASN A 377 16.94 -11.95 -14.18
CA ASN A 377 16.39 -11.11 -13.13
C ASN A 377 15.45 -10.06 -13.74
N ALA A 378 14.16 -10.39 -13.85
CA ALA A 378 13.12 -9.48 -14.31
C ALA A 378 12.18 -9.13 -13.17
N TYR A 379 12.30 -7.90 -12.65
CA TYR A 379 11.51 -7.42 -11.52
C TYR A 379 10.30 -6.59 -11.98
N HIS A 380 9.16 -6.87 -11.37
CA HIS A 380 7.93 -6.10 -11.54
C HIS A 380 7.44 -5.52 -10.22
N HIS A 381 6.85 -4.33 -10.27
CA HIS A 381 6.22 -3.71 -9.09
C HIS A 381 4.80 -4.22 -8.82
N GLN A 382 4.17 -4.84 -9.82
CA GLN A 382 2.80 -5.33 -9.79
C GLN A 382 2.74 -6.72 -10.42
N THR A 383 1.86 -7.57 -9.90
CA THR A 383 1.43 -8.78 -10.62
C THR A 383 0.47 -8.40 -11.75
N ASN A 384 0.20 -9.32 -12.67
CA ASN A 384 -0.79 -9.11 -13.73
C ASN A 384 -2.19 -8.89 -13.16
N GLU A 385 -2.53 -9.61 -12.08
CA GLU A 385 -3.81 -9.50 -11.39
C GLU A 385 -4.00 -8.11 -10.78
N LEU A 386 -2.96 -7.61 -10.09
CA LEU A 386 -2.93 -6.24 -9.55
C LEU A 386 -3.01 -5.19 -10.66
N SER A 387 -2.21 -5.37 -11.71
CA SER A 387 -2.16 -4.45 -12.85
C SER A 387 -3.53 -4.34 -13.52
N LYS A 388 -4.19 -5.48 -13.76
CA LYS A 388 -5.54 -5.54 -14.36
C LYS A 388 -6.59 -4.96 -13.43
N LEU A 389 -6.51 -5.23 -12.14
CA LEU A 389 -7.41 -4.66 -11.14
C LEU A 389 -7.37 -3.12 -11.13
N PHE A 390 -6.17 -2.56 -11.20
CA PHE A 390 -5.94 -1.13 -11.27
C PHE A 390 -6.38 -0.56 -12.63
N GLU A 391 -6.04 -1.23 -13.74
CA GLU A 391 -6.51 -0.89 -15.10
C GLU A 391 -8.05 -0.79 -15.17
N ASP A 392 -8.74 -1.76 -14.57
CA ASP A 392 -10.20 -1.83 -14.50
C ASP A 392 -10.80 -0.83 -13.48
N LYS A 393 -9.98 -0.01 -12.82
CA LYS A 393 -10.36 1.02 -11.83
C LYS A 393 -11.17 0.46 -10.65
N ARG A 394 -10.97 -0.81 -10.30
CA ARG A 394 -11.71 -1.49 -9.23
C ARG A 394 -11.29 -1.06 -7.81
N THR A 395 -10.24 -0.26 -7.71
CA THR A 395 -9.73 0.31 -6.45
C THR A 395 -9.75 1.84 -6.44
N LYS A 396 -10.39 2.45 -7.46
CA LYS A 396 -10.46 3.91 -7.61
C LYS A 396 -11.16 4.56 -6.41
N GLY A 397 -10.50 5.52 -5.77
CA GLY A 397 -11.03 6.23 -4.60
C GLY A 397 -11.02 5.43 -3.29
N TRP A 398 -10.51 4.19 -3.30
CA TRP A 398 -10.39 3.38 -2.09
C TRP A 398 -9.24 3.87 -1.19
N LEU A 399 -8.10 4.23 -1.79
CA LEU A 399 -6.94 4.70 -1.04
C LEU A 399 -7.10 6.20 -0.74
N PRO A 400 -7.14 6.64 0.54
CA PRO A 400 -7.29 8.05 0.86
C PRO A 400 -6.10 8.89 0.35
N PRO A 401 -6.33 10.12 -0.15
CA PRO A 401 -5.25 10.99 -0.61
C PRO A 401 -4.18 11.23 0.46
N GLY A 402 -2.91 11.13 0.09
CA GLY A 402 -1.77 11.33 1.00
C GLY A 402 -1.51 10.16 1.98
N GLN A 403 -2.30 9.09 1.92
CA GLN A 403 -2.11 7.88 2.69
C GLN A 403 -1.63 6.72 1.81
N CYS A 404 -1.15 5.68 2.48
CA CYS A 404 -0.77 4.40 1.92
C CYS A 404 -1.58 3.30 2.64
N ALA A 405 -1.77 2.16 1.98
CA ALA A 405 -2.39 1.00 2.61
C ALA A 405 -1.32 0.08 3.22
N LEU A 406 -1.44 -0.24 4.50
CA LEU A 406 -0.54 -1.13 5.21
C LEU A 406 -1.10 -2.54 5.19
N PHE A 407 -0.29 -3.51 4.76
CA PHE A 407 -0.62 -4.93 4.77
C PHE A 407 0.39 -5.69 5.61
N ARG A 408 -0.09 -6.63 6.40
CA ARG A 408 0.69 -7.65 7.09
C ARG A 408 0.92 -8.83 6.15
N VAL A 409 2.17 -9.21 5.99
CA VAL A 409 2.57 -10.35 5.17
C VAL A 409 2.65 -11.58 6.08
N ILE A 410 1.95 -12.63 5.70
CA ILE A 410 1.82 -13.88 6.44
C ILE A 410 2.33 -15.01 5.56
N ASP A 411 3.24 -15.84 6.09
CA ASP A 411 3.46 -17.17 5.54
C ASP A 411 2.30 -18.07 5.95
N VAL A 412 1.60 -18.61 4.96
CA VAL A 412 0.33 -19.31 5.16
C VAL A 412 0.55 -20.72 5.71
N ASP A 413 1.64 -21.39 5.33
CA ASP A 413 1.95 -22.75 5.77
C ASP A 413 2.23 -22.77 7.27
N GLU A 414 3.06 -21.84 7.74
CA GLU A 414 3.47 -21.72 9.14
C GLU A 414 2.53 -20.81 9.95
N SER A 415 1.59 -20.12 9.29
CA SER A 415 0.71 -19.11 9.88
C SER A 415 1.46 -18.01 10.63
N LEU A 416 2.69 -17.67 10.19
CA LEU A 416 3.56 -16.70 10.84
C LEU A 416 3.55 -15.36 10.12
N PRO A 417 3.37 -14.23 10.84
CA PRO A 417 3.55 -12.91 10.24
C PRO A 417 5.04 -12.60 10.09
N ILE A 418 5.45 -12.21 8.89
CA ILE A 418 6.86 -12.07 8.50
C ILE A 418 7.26 -10.63 8.18
N GLY A 419 6.29 -9.72 8.13
CA GLY A 419 6.56 -8.31 7.87
C GLY A 419 5.31 -7.49 7.60
N TYR A 420 5.52 -6.19 7.43
CA TYR A 420 4.53 -5.32 6.82
C TYR A 420 5.01 -4.89 5.44
N ILE A 421 4.07 -4.67 4.53
CA ILE A 421 4.29 -3.96 3.27
C ILE A 421 3.32 -2.79 3.17
N LYS A 422 3.75 -1.74 2.48
CA LYS A 422 3.00 -0.50 2.30
C LYS A 422 2.75 -0.28 0.81
N LEU A 423 1.47 -0.23 0.41
CA LEU A 423 1.03 0.08 -0.95
C LEU A 423 0.85 1.59 -1.12
N PHE A 424 1.55 2.16 -2.08
CA PHE A 424 1.45 3.57 -2.45
C PHE A 424 0.39 3.79 -3.54
N SER A 425 -0.14 5.02 -3.62
CA SER A 425 -1.09 5.44 -4.65
C SER A 425 -0.59 5.17 -6.07
N GLU A 426 0.71 5.26 -6.28
CA GLU A 426 1.41 5.01 -7.54
C GLU A 426 1.45 3.53 -7.93
N GLY A 427 0.95 2.64 -7.08
CA GLY A 427 0.81 1.21 -7.39
C GLY A 427 2.06 0.37 -7.14
N PHE A 428 2.95 0.80 -6.25
CA PHE A 428 4.11 0.01 -5.84
C PHE A 428 4.11 -0.23 -4.32
N PHE A 429 4.89 -1.22 -3.91
CA PHE A 429 5.01 -1.64 -2.52
C PHE A 429 6.40 -1.34 -1.95
N THR A 430 6.44 -0.99 -0.66
CA THR A 430 7.67 -0.97 0.14
C THR A 430 7.50 -1.80 1.40
N THR A 431 8.60 -2.08 2.08
CA THR A 431 8.64 -2.72 3.40
C THR A 431 9.64 -1.98 4.30
N SER A 432 9.66 -2.34 5.58
CA SER A 432 10.69 -1.89 6.53
C SER A 432 12.09 -2.15 5.96
N LYS A 433 13.05 -1.28 6.31
CA LYS A 433 14.44 -1.36 5.85
C LYS A 433 14.98 -2.79 5.95
N VAL A 434 15.46 -3.35 4.84
CA VAL A 434 16.28 -4.57 4.81
C VAL A 434 17.65 -4.25 4.22
N ASP A 435 18.70 -4.86 4.79
CA ASP A 435 20.09 -4.62 4.37
C ASP A 435 20.52 -5.52 3.21
N ALA A 436 19.84 -6.65 3.03
CA ALA A 436 20.08 -7.62 1.97
C ALA A 436 18.75 -8.02 1.30
N THR A 437 18.83 -8.57 0.08
CA THR A 437 17.65 -9.11 -0.61
C THR A 437 17.10 -10.29 0.18
N ILE A 438 15.81 -10.26 0.48
CA ILE A 438 15.09 -11.38 1.08
C ILE A 438 14.09 -11.89 0.04
N GLU A 439 14.05 -13.20 -0.17
CA GLU A 439 13.19 -13.84 -1.16
C GLU A 439 12.17 -14.73 -0.47
N PHE A 440 10.91 -14.63 -0.90
CA PHE A 440 9.82 -15.49 -0.45
C PHE A 440 9.21 -16.17 -1.67
N ASN A 441 8.97 -17.48 -1.56
CA ASN A 441 8.11 -18.18 -2.50
C ASN A 441 6.72 -17.53 -2.46
N VAL A 442 6.29 -16.94 -3.57
CA VAL A 442 5.05 -16.16 -3.63
C VAL A 442 3.82 -17.01 -3.30
N ASN A 443 3.83 -18.30 -3.68
CA ASN A 443 2.69 -19.21 -3.50
C ASN A 443 2.39 -19.58 -2.04
N LYS A 444 3.24 -19.15 -1.10
CA LYS A 444 3.09 -19.35 0.34
C LYS A 444 2.69 -18.08 1.08
N ILE A 445 2.56 -16.97 0.36
CA ILE A 445 2.39 -15.64 0.96
C ILE A 445 0.95 -15.16 0.82
N ARG A 446 0.43 -14.60 1.90
CA ARG A 446 -0.81 -13.82 1.91
C ARG A 446 -0.54 -12.45 2.51
N CYS A 447 -1.02 -11.40 1.85
CA CYS A 447 -0.97 -10.05 2.41
C CYS A 447 -2.36 -9.67 2.93
N VAL A 448 -2.48 -9.54 4.25
CA VAL A 448 -3.72 -9.16 4.94
C VAL A 448 -3.68 -7.68 5.25
N PHE A 449 -4.72 -6.94 4.91
CA PHE A 449 -4.75 -5.52 5.20
C PHE A 449 -4.90 -5.24 6.69
N GLU A 450 -4.16 -4.23 7.15
CA GLU A 450 -4.11 -3.84 8.55
C GLU A 450 -4.81 -2.50 8.77
N SER A 451 -4.38 -1.47 8.04
CA SER A 451 -4.84 -0.09 8.22
C SER A 451 -4.37 0.82 7.09
N PHE A 452 -4.90 2.04 7.03
CA PHE A 452 -4.26 3.12 6.28
C PHE A 452 -3.25 3.85 7.16
N ILE A 453 -2.14 4.24 6.56
CA ILE A 453 -1.03 4.92 7.24
C ILE A 453 -0.59 6.12 6.40
N GLY A 454 -0.17 7.21 7.03
CA GLY A 454 0.35 8.38 6.30
C GLY A 454 1.56 8.02 5.44
N ARG A 455 1.69 8.64 4.26
CA ARG A 455 2.76 8.31 3.29
C ARG A 455 4.16 8.36 3.89
N THR A 456 4.44 9.37 4.71
CA THR A 456 5.76 9.62 5.35
C THR A 456 5.93 8.91 6.69
N VAL A 457 4.86 8.32 7.24
CA VAL A 457 4.92 7.63 8.53
C VAL A 457 5.69 6.32 8.33
N PRO A 458 6.73 6.03 9.13
CA PRO A 458 7.52 4.82 8.95
C PRO A 458 6.67 3.56 9.16
N ILE A 459 7.02 2.49 8.45
CA ILE A 459 6.38 1.18 8.64
C ILE A 459 6.66 0.70 10.07
N PRO A 460 5.63 0.24 10.82
CA PRO A 460 5.83 -0.25 12.18
C PRO A 460 6.88 -1.36 12.25
N GLN A 461 7.79 -1.27 13.22
CA GLN A 461 8.79 -2.29 13.45
C GLN A 461 8.25 -3.29 14.49
N ASN A 462 8.35 -4.58 14.17
CA ASN A 462 8.12 -5.66 15.12
C ASN A 462 9.32 -6.61 15.09
N SER A 463 10.01 -6.74 16.22
CA SER A 463 11.18 -7.61 16.36
C SER A 463 10.87 -9.09 16.13
N GLU A 464 9.62 -9.51 16.33
CA GLU A 464 9.15 -10.86 16.07
C GLU A 464 9.21 -11.21 14.58
N PHE A 465 8.92 -10.26 13.70
CA PHE A 465 8.94 -10.51 12.25
C PHE A 465 10.31 -10.88 11.73
N SER A 466 11.39 -10.31 12.29
CA SER A 466 12.75 -10.73 11.96
C SER A 466 12.99 -12.19 12.34
N LYS A 467 12.55 -12.61 13.54
CA LYS A 467 12.67 -14.00 14.00
C LYS A 467 11.84 -14.95 13.12
N ASN A 468 10.60 -14.58 12.82
CA ASN A 468 9.72 -15.36 11.96
C ASN A 468 10.30 -15.50 10.57
N ARG A 469 10.83 -14.42 9.97
CA ARG A 469 11.58 -14.48 8.70
C ARG A 469 12.71 -15.50 8.77
N PHE A 470 13.57 -15.44 9.78
CA PHE A 470 14.66 -16.42 9.91
C PHE A 470 14.14 -17.87 10.02
N ALA A 471 13.03 -18.10 10.71
CA ALA A 471 12.42 -19.43 10.85
C ALA A 471 11.93 -19.98 9.49
N ILE A 472 11.32 -19.14 8.65
CA ILE A 472 10.72 -19.59 7.38
C ILE A 472 11.72 -19.66 6.21
N MET A 473 12.89 -19.00 6.27
CA MET A 473 13.81 -18.87 5.13
C MET A 473 14.29 -20.21 4.55
N ASN A 474 14.35 -21.28 5.35
CA ASN A 474 14.68 -22.61 4.84
C ASN A 474 13.55 -23.25 4.00
N TYR A 475 12.30 -22.84 4.23
CA TYR A 475 11.09 -23.38 3.58
C TYR A 475 10.67 -22.61 2.32
N HIS A 476 11.22 -21.42 2.08
CA HIS A 476 10.98 -20.61 0.87
C HIS A 476 12.04 -20.79 -0.22
N LYS A 477 13.06 -21.63 -0.01
CA LYS A 477 13.97 -22.03 -1.09
C LYS A 477 13.17 -22.79 -2.16
N SER A 478 13.27 -22.38 -3.42
CA SER A 478 12.58 -23.06 -4.52
C SER A 478 13.10 -24.49 -4.67
N ILE A 479 12.23 -25.41 -5.10
CA ILE A 479 12.59 -26.83 -5.37
C ILE A 479 13.77 -26.94 -6.37
N SER A 480 13.94 -25.94 -7.25
CA SER A 480 15.10 -25.85 -8.16
C SER A 480 16.44 -25.79 -7.43
N ASP A 481 16.46 -25.23 -6.23
CA ASP A 481 17.69 -25.00 -5.46
C ASP A 481 18.01 -26.18 -4.54
N GLN A 482 17.03 -27.06 -4.27
CA GLN A 482 17.21 -28.28 -3.47
C GLN A 482 17.83 -29.43 -4.26
N ASN A 483 17.73 -29.42 -5.60
CA ASN A 483 18.29 -30.45 -6.47
C ASN A 483 19.76 -30.23 -6.86
N LEU A 484 20.41 -29.15 -6.39
CA LEU A 484 21.84 -28.91 -6.64
C LEU A 484 22.76 -29.55 -5.59
N ASP A 485 22.18 -30.12 -4.52
CA ASP A 485 22.91 -30.76 -3.42
C ASP A 485 22.57 -32.26 -3.29
N ASP A 486 22.19 -32.96 -4.37
CA ASP A 486 22.11 -34.43 -4.32
C ASP A 486 23.54 -35.01 -4.20
N PRO A 487 23.90 -35.68 -3.08
CA PRO A 487 25.22 -36.28 -2.90
C PRO A 487 25.48 -37.45 -3.87
N SER A 488 24.46 -37.94 -4.59
CA SER A 488 24.57 -39.05 -5.52
C SER A 488 25.45 -38.74 -6.75
N ASP A 489 25.62 -37.47 -7.10
CA ASP A 489 26.44 -37.03 -8.25
C ASP A 489 27.94 -36.87 -7.94
N LYS A 490 28.39 -37.19 -6.71
CA LYS A 490 29.81 -37.13 -6.31
C LYS A 490 30.47 -38.49 -6.05
N GLN A 491 29.90 -39.59 -6.56
CA GLN A 491 30.57 -40.91 -6.53
C GLN A 491 30.84 -41.45 -7.94
N ASN A 492 31.90 -40.94 -8.57
CA ASN A 492 32.89 -41.81 -9.25
C ASN A 492 34.10 -40.99 -9.76
N PRO A 493 35.25 -41.10 -9.08
CA PRO A 493 36.54 -41.08 -9.74
C PRO A 493 37.17 -42.46 -9.57
N ASN A 494 36.96 -43.34 -10.56
CA ASN A 494 37.81 -44.48 -10.87
C ASN A 494 37.61 -44.87 -12.34
#